data_AF-A0A086JQM3-F1
#
_entry.id   AF-A0A086JQM3-F1
#
_cell.length_a   1.000
_cell.length_b   1.000
_cell.length_c   1.000
_cell.angle_alpha   90.00
_cell.angle_beta   90.00
_cell.angle_gamma   90.00
#
_symmetry.space_group_name_H-M   'P 1'
#
loop_
_entity.id
_entity.type
_entity.pdbx_description
1 polymer ?
#
loop_
_entity_poly.entity_id
_entity_poly.type
_entity_poly.pdbx_seq_one_letter_code
_entity_poly.pdbx_strand_id
1 'polypeptide(L)'
;MYRNLYDTDCITWSPQGRIFQVEYAMEAVKQGTCCVGLRSDTHVVLCSLKRAVSKFAGHHQKLFKIDDHVGVAMSGITADA
;
A
#
# COMPACT_ATOMS: atom_id res chain seq x y z
N MET A 1 26.41 15.57 6.24
CA MET A 1 25.71 14.28 6.08
C MET A 1 26.06 13.77 4.68
N TYR A 2 26.73 12.63 4.55
CA TYR A 2 27.07 12.08 3.23
C TYR A 2 25.78 11.68 2.51
N ARG A 3 25.62 12.14 1.27
CA ARG A 3 24.48 11.76 0.42
C ARG A 3 24.69 10.32 -0.02
N ASN A 4 23.73 9.46 0.26
CA ASN A 4 23.74 8.09 -0.23
C ASN A 4 23.58 8.14 -1.76
N LEU A 5 24.48 7.50 -2.51
CA LEU A 5 24.49 7.58 -3.98
C LEU A 5 23.54 6.59 -4.65
N TYR A 6 22.96 5.67 -3.87
CA TYR A 6 22.22 4.51 -4.40
C TYR A 6 20.71 4.56 -4.12
N ASP A 7 20.22 5.66 -3.56
CA ASP A 7 18.83 5.78 -3.12
C ASP A 7 18.07 6.95 -3.75
N THR A 8 18.57 7.52 -4.85
CA THR A 8 17.92 8.67 -5.50
C THR A 8 17.02 8.31 -6.67
N ASP A 9 17.25 7.18 -7.32
CA ASP A 9 16.48 6.72 -8.48
C ASP A 9 16.15 5.22 -8.39
N CYS A 10 15.24 4.77 -9.26
CA CYS A 10 14.75 3.38 -9.27
C CYS A 10 15.52 2.45 -10.20
N ILE A 11 16.60 2.92 -10.84
CA ILE A 11 17.41 2.13 -11.78
C ILE A 11 18.80 1.79 -11.25
N THR A 12 19.24 2.47 -10.19
CA THR A 12 20.54 2.27 -9.56
C THR A 12 20.49 1.14 -8.54
N TRP A 13 21.37 0.16 -8.72
CA TRP A 13 21.60 -0.92 -7.77
C TRP A 13 22.63 -0.52 -6.72
N SER A 14 22.37 -0.85 -5.45
CA SER A 14 23.36 -0.72 -4.38
C SER A 14 24.44 -1.81 -4.49
N PRO A 15 25.62 -1.63 -3.86
CA PRO A 15 26.66 -2.66 -3.83
C PRO A 15 26.21 -3.98 -3.17
N GLN A 16 25.11 -3.95 -2.40
CA GLN A 16 24.50 -5.13 -1.79
C GLN A 16 23.43 -5.79 -2.68
N GLY A 17 23.24 -5.31 -3.92
CA GLY A 17 22.25 -5.84 -4.85
C GLY A 17 20.81 -5.47 -4.48
N ARG A 18 20.57 -4.27 -3.96
CA ARG A 18 19.23 -3.77 -3.59
C ARG A 18 18.87 -2.53 -4.41
N ILE A 19 17.57 -2.32 -4.64
CA ILE A 19 17.05 -1.06 -5.21
C ILE A 19 16.32 -0.32 -4.07
N PHE A 20 17.00 0.65 -3.46
CA PHE A 20 16.48 1.31 -2.26
C PHE A 20 15.17 2.07 -2.51
N GLN A 21 14.98 2.67 -3.69
CA GLN A 21 13.72 3.35 -4.01
C GLN A 21 12.50 2.40 -4.03
N VAL A 22 12.67 1.15 -4.48
CA VAL A 22 11.60 0.14 -4.45
C VAL A 22 11.28 -0.26 -3.02
N GLU A 23 12.29 -0.40 -2.18
CA GLU A 23 12.10 -0.72 -0.76
C GLU A 23 11.45 0.42 0.03
N TYR A 24 11.74 1.67 -0.33
CA TYR A 24 11.07 2.83 0.25
C TYR A 24 9.59 2.89 -0.14
N ALA A 25 9.26 2.53 -1.38
CA ALA A 25 7.86 2.39 -1.81
C ALA A 25 7.13 1.31 -0.98
N MET A 26 7.78 0.20 -0.66
CA MET A 26 7.22 -0.82 0.24
C MET A 26 6.97 -0.30 1.67
N GLU A 27 7.78 0.65 2.15
CA GLU A 27 7.56 1.28 3.45
C GLU A 27 6.33 2.19 3.44
N ALA A 28 6.03 2.87 2.32
CA ALA A 28 4.83 3.68 2.18
C ALA A 28 3.54 2.85 2.34
N VAL A 29 3.53 1.59 1.87
CA VAL A 29 2.39 0.67 2.06
C VAL A 29 2.12 0.40 3.55
N LYS A 30 3.19 0.29 4.38
CA LYS A 30 3.08 0.04 5.83
C LYS A 30 2.52 1.24 6.60
N GLN A 31 2.63 2.45 6.06
CA GLN A 31 2.03 3.65 6.65
C GLN A 31 0.50 3.71 6.44
N GLY A 32 -0.03 2.89 5.53
CA GLY A 32 -1.47 2.74 5.33
C GLY A 32 -2.14 1.94 6.45
N THR A 33 -3.45 2.15 6.65
CA THR A 33 -4.21 1.38 7.64
C THR A 33 -4.40 -0.09 7.24
N CYS A 34 -4.46 -0.98 8.23
CA CYS A 34 -4.53 -2.43 8.03
C CYS A 34 -5.69 -2.85 7.09
N CYS A 35 -5.38 -3.78 6.19
CA CYS A 35 -6.33 -4.52 5.36
C CYS A 35 -6.04 -6.02 5.50
N VAL A 36 -7.10 -6.83 5.56
CA VAL A 36 -7.03 -8.28 5.71
C VAL A 36 -7.87 -8.93 4.63
N GLY A 37 -7.31 -9.93 3.96
CA GLY A 37 -8.04 -10.80 3.04
C GLY A 37 -8.07 -12.23 3.56
N LEU A 38 -9.23 -12.86 3.51
CA LEU A 38 -9.40 -14.27 3.85
C LEU A 38 -10.12 -14.98 2.71
N ARG A 39 -9.67 -16.19 2.38
CA ARG A 39 -10.25 -17.05 1.35
C ARG A 39 -10.71 -18.36 1.97
N SER A 40 -11.88 -18.82 1.56
CA SER A 40 -12.35 -20.20 1.69
C SER A 40 -12.30 -20.92 0.34
N ASP A 41 -12.77 -22.16 0.29
CA ASP A 41 -12.83 -22.92 -0.96
C ASP A 41 -13.79 -22.29 -1.99
N THR A 42 -14.75 -21.48 -1.52
CA THR A 42 -15.82 -20.93 -2.36
C THR A 42 -15.90 -19.41 -2.36
N HIS A 43 -15.33 -18.72 -1.37
CA HIS A 43 -15.49 -17.29 -1.18
C HIS A 43 -14.19 -16.59 -0.81
N VAL A 44 -14.13 -15.29 -1.09
CA VAL A 44 -13.06 -14.39 -0.63
C VAL A 44 -13.71 -13.20 0.07
N VAL A 45 -13.18 -12.83 1.23
CA VAL A 45 -13.62 -11.67 2.01
C VAL A 45 -12.44 -10.72 2.18
N LEU A 46 -12.67 -9.44 1.90
CA LEU A 46 -11.74 -8.36 2.14
C LEU A 46 -12.29 -7.44 3.24
N CYS A 47 -11.49 -7.18 4.26
CA CYS A 47 -11.80 -6.31 5.38
C CYS A 47 -10.74 -5.22 5.50
N SER A 48 -11.14 -3.96 5.66
CA SER A 48 -10.21 -2.84 5.79
C SER A 48 -10.56 -1.97 7.00
N LEU A 49 -9.56 -1.58 7.78
CA LEU A 49 -9.74 -0.56 8.82
C LEU A 49 -9.74 0.83 8.17
N LYS A 50 -10.86 1.54 8.26
CA LYS A 50 -10.94 2.94 7.80
C LYS A 50 -10.64 3.88 8.97
N ARG A 51 -9.72 4.82 8.77
CA ARG A 51 -9.39 5.87 9.74
C ARG A 51 -9.93 7.21 9.26
N ALA A 52 -10.69 7.90 10.12
CA ALA A 52 -11.03 9.30 9.90
C ALA A 52 -9.85 10.19 10.30
N VAL A 53 -9.59 11.24 9.51
CA VAL A 53 -8.51 12.21 9.81
C VAL A 53 -8.87 13.08 11.01
N SER A 54 -10.17 13.34 11.21
CA SER A 54 -10.72 14.09 12.34
C SER A 54 -12.13 13.61 12.67
N LYS A 55 -12.69 14.04 13.80
CA LYS A 55 -14.05 13.68 14.24
C LYS A 55 -15.15 14.05 13.23
N PHE A 56 -14.91 15.09 12.43
CA PHE A 56 -15.88 15.60 11.45
C PHE A 56 -15.56 15.18 10.01
N ALA A 57 -14.42 14.52 9.78
CA ALA A 57 -14.05 14.03 8.47
C ALA A 57 -14.72 12.68 8.16
N GLY A 58 -15.10 12.50 6.90
CA GLY A 58 -15.50 11.19 6.38
C GLY A 58 -14.36 10.16 6.46
N HIS A 59 -14.73 8.89 6.40
CA HIS A 59 -13.76 7.81 6.35
C HIS A 59 -13.34 7.58 4.91
N HIS A 60 -12.03 7.54 4.65
CA HIS A 60 -11.52 7.24 3.31
C HIS A 60 -11.92 5.82 2.88
N GLN A 61 -12.39 5.69 1.63
CA GLN A 61 -12.71 4.40 1.04
C GLN A 61 -11.42 3.62 0.76
N LYS A 62 -11.47 2.32 1.05
CA LYS A 62 -10.32 1.41 0.91
C LYS A 62 -10.64 0.13 0.17
N LEU A 63 -11.93 -0.19 0.01
CA LEU A 63 -12.42 -1.34 -0.72
C LEU A 63 -13.08 -0.82 -2.00
N PHE A 64 -12.67 -1.36 -3.13
CA PHE A 64 -13.16 -0.97 -4.44
C PHE A 64 -13.62 -2.22 -5.20
N LYS A 65 -14.82 -2.13 -5.78
CA LYS A 65 -15.30 -3.11 -6.75
C LYS A 65 -14.65 -2.79 -8.09
N ILE A 66 -13.96 -3.75 -8.68
CA ILE A 66 -13.39 -3.63 -10.02
C ILE A 66 -14.34 -4.26 -11.04
N ASP A 67 -14.87 -5.44 -10.71
CA ASP A 67 -15.84 -6.16 -11.51
C ASP A 67 -16.77 -7.00 -10.61
N ASP A 68 -17.76 -7.69 -11.18
CA ASP A 68 -18.71 -8.55 -10.45
C ASP A 68 -18.04 -9.67 -9.65
N HIS A 69 -16.85 -10.10 -10.09
CA HIS A 69 -16.08 -11.17 -9.46
C HIS A 69 -14.72 -10.72 -8.92
N VAL A 70 -14.41 -9.40 -8.96
CA VAL A 70 -13.11 -8.84 -8.57
C VAL A 70 -13.30 -7.61 -7.69
N GLY A 71 -12.68 -7.66 -6.51
CA GLY A 71 -12.57 -6.52 -5.60
C GLY A 71 -11.14 -6.38 -5.08
N VAL A 72 -10.78 -5.15 -4.70
CA VAL A 72 -9.44 -4.82 -4.19
C VAL A 72 -9.54 -4.05 -2.88
N ALA A 73 -8.60 -4.32 -1.98
CA ALA A 73 -8.34 -3.54 -0.78
C ALA A 73 -7.01 -2.80 -0.94
N MET A 74 -7.00 -1.49 -0.72
CA MET A 74 -5.80 -0.67 -0.85
C MET A 74 -5.15 -0.41 0.51
N SER A 75 -3.81 -0.42 0.59
CA SER A 75 -3.06 0.22 1.68
C SER A 75 -1.87 1.00 1.13
N GLY A 76 -1.61 2.20 1.66
CA GLY A 76 -0.55 3.08 1.19
C GLY A 76 -1.10 4.42 0.71
N ILE A 77 -0.52 4.95 -0.36
CA ILE A 77 -0.85 6.25 -0.94
C ILE A 77 -2.08 6.13 -1.85
N THR A 78 -3.14 6.86 -1.53
CA THR A 78 -4.43 6.76 -2.26
C THR A 78 -4.36 7.19 -3.72
N ALA A 79 -3.41 8.06 -4.09
CA ALA A 79 -3.30 8.57 -5.46
C ALA A 79 -2.80 7.53 -6.47
N ASP A 80 -2.05 6.52 -6.01
CA ASP A 80 -1.41 5.52 -6.87
C ASP A 80 -2.25 4.23 -7.01
N ALA A 81 -3.31 4.10 -6.21
CA ALA A 81 -4.14 2.91 -6.11
C ALA A 81 -5.40 2.99 -6.98
#